data_AF-R6MXD6-F1
#
_entry.id   AF-R6MXD6-F1
#
_cell.length_a   1.000
_cell.length_b   1.000
_cell.length_c   1.000
_cell.angle_alpha   90.00
_cell.angle_beta   90.00
_cell.angle_gamma   90.00
#
_symmetry.space_group_name_H-M   'P 1'
#
loop_
_entity.id
_entity.type
_entity.pdbx_description
1 polymer ?
#
loop_
_entity_poly.entity_id
_entity_poly.type
_entity_poly.pdbx_seq_one_letter_code
_entity_poly.pdbx_strand_id
1 'polypeptide(L)'
;MNLKFSYCLMIAGAMLIIPACKKDPVVEKHKQTTVSSSDNDSGKKDEQPSSSPDEAAVLTRIEVVTPPVRTTYLLRSTDPVSLDGLVVEGIYSSGERKKLEVTAENLSGFSTEKAVEQLPVTISLEEKQASFMVKIIDYVVTDGVLTEVLEKQGEVYRVPAEAKVISPTAFSTCVFDKIVFSEGVEEIQADAFRGNPVKEIVFPKSLKTLGEYCFYGCRNLSRIDLSVTQVQLIPKRAFSEVGAEEIKLPVTLQEIASQAFLHTSRK
;
A
#
# COMPACT_ATOMS: atom_id res chain seq x y z
N MET A 1 -20.53 15.02 -41.47
CA MET A 1 -21.60 14.37 -40.70
C MET A 1 -21.86 15.25 -39.50
N ASN A 2 -23.02 15.92 -39.49
CA ASN A 2 -23.36 17.03 -38.59
C ASN A 2 -23.71 16.52 -37.20
N LEU A 3 -23.08 17.05 -36.16
CA LEU A 3 -23.63 16.99 -34.80
C LEU A 3 -23.58 18.39 -34.17
N LYS A 4 -24.75 18.83 -33.72
CA LYS A 4 -25.09 20.18 -33.28
C LYS A 4 -24.35 20.53 -31.98
N PHE A 5 -23.56 21.59 -32.00
CA PHE A 5 -23.06 22.27 -30.80
C PHE A 5 -24.17 23.16 -30.23
N SER A 6 -24.64 22.85 -29.01
CA SER A 6 -25.37 23.82 -28.19
C SER A 6 -24.33 24.53 -27.31
N TYR A 7 -24.12 25.81 -27.59
CA TYR A 7 -23.23 26.70 -26.85
C TYR A 7 -23.76 26.93 -25.43
N CYS A 8 -22.88 26.82 -24.44
CA CYS A 8 -22.98 27.62 -23.22
C CYS A 8 -21.61 28.26 -22.96
N LEU A 9 -21.62 29.59 -22.97
CA LEU A 9 -20.52 30.52 -22.95
C LEU A 9 -19.97 30.67 -21.53
N MET A 10 -18.69 30.38 -21.29
CA MET A 10 -17.93 31.00 -20.19
C MET A 10 -16.50 31.30 -20.67
N ILE A 11 -16.03 32.47 -20.24
CA ILE A 11 -15.01 33.30 -20.87
C ILE A 11 -13.59 32.93 -20.42
N ALA A 12 -12.67 33.23 -21.33
CA ALA A 12 -11.22 33.03 -21.36
C ALA A 12 -10.39 33.38 -20.12
N GLY A 13 -9.29 32.62 -19.95
CA GLY A 13 -8.09 32.98 -19.21
C GLY A 13 -6.92 32.11 -19.68
N ALA A 14 -5.93 32.74 -20.32
CA ALA A 14 -4.95 32.14 -21.21
C ALA A 14 -3.98 31.11 -20.58
N MET A 15 -3.77 30.00 -21.29
CA MET A 15 -2.70 29.03 -21.08
C MET A 15 -1.57 29.33 -22.07
N LEU A 16 -0.33 29.41 -21.57
CA LEU A 16 0.88 29.55 -22.38
C LEU A 16 1.78 28.35 -22.09
N ILE A 17 1.95 27.47 -23.08
CA ILE A 17 2.92 26.35 -23.06
C ILE A 17 3.83 26.50 -24.27
N ILE A 18 5.05 25.94 -24.15
CA ILE A 18 5.91 25.24 -25.15
C ILE A 18 7.31 25.89 -25.22
N PRO A 19 8.44 25.14 -25.35
CA PRO A 19 8.88 23.88 -24.72
C PRO A 19 10.40 23.83 -24.35
N ALA A 20 10.79 22.71 -23.73
CA ALA A 20 12.06 21.96 -23.78
C ALA A 20 13.38 22.59 -24.30
N CYS A 21 14.48 22.32 -23.58
CA CYS A 21 15.65 21.73 -24.24
C CYS A 21 16.57 20.96 -23.28
N LYS A 22 16.97 19.77 -23.75
CA LYS A 22 17.90 18.79 -23.17
C LYS A 22 19.30 19.35 -22.93
N LYS A 23 20.04 18.71 -22.01
CA LYS A 23 21.48 18.41 -22.16
C LYS A 23 21.92 17.38 -21.11
N ASP A 24 22.11 16.13 -21.55
CA ASP A 24 23.22 15.28 -21.11
C ASP A 24 24.45 15.68 -21.95
N PRO A 25 25.69 15.62 -21.43
CA PRO A 25 26.44 14.36 -21.27
C PRO A 25 27.27 14.35 -19.95
N VAL A 26 27.91 13.26 -19.51
CA VAL A 26 29.25 12.84 -19.94
C VAL A 26 29.54 11.43 -19.39
N VAL A 27 30.01 10.58 -20.30
CA VAL A 27 30.63 9.29 -20.08
C VAL A 27 32.09 9.51 -19.67
N GLU A 28 32.57 8.89 -18.59
CA GLU A 28 34.00 8.56 -18.46
C GLU A 28 34.19 7.08 -18.12
N LYS A 29 34.81 6.39 -19.08
CA LYS A 29 35.45 5.08 -18.92
C LYS A 29 36.81 5.28 -18.26
N HIS A 30 37.13 4.49 -17.25
CA HIS A 30 38.49 4.06 -16.90
C HIS A 30 38.32 2.83 -15.98
N LYS A 31 39.09 1.74 -16.00
CA LYS A 31 40.03 1.12 -16.92
C LYS A 31 40.28 -0.24 -16.24
N GLN A 32 40.01 -1.36 -16.91
CA GLN A 32 40.56 -2.65 -16.45
C GLN A 32 42.06 -2.66 -16.74
N THR A 33 42.87 -3.09 -15.76
CA THR A 33 44.19 -3.66 -16.04
C THR A 33 44.49 -4.75 -15.00
N THR A 34 44.74 -5.92 -15.56
CA THR A 34 45.45 -7.13 -15.10
C THR A 34 46.74 -6.82 -14.30
N VAL A 35 47.42 -7.71 -13.56
CA VAL A 35 47.91 -9.07 -13.83
C VAL A 35 48.46 -9.67 -12.50
N SER A 36 48.49 -11.01 -12.38
CA SER A 36 49.56 -11.88 -11.78
C SER A 36 49.92 -11.74 -10.29
N SER A 37 50.31 -12.77 -9.53
CA SER A 37 50.54 -14.22 -9.69
C SER A 37 51.00 -14.78 -8.32
N SER A 38 51.26 -16.10 -8.29
CA SER A 38 52.14 -16.89 -7.40
C SER A 38 51.60 -17.41 -6.06
N ASP A 39 51.16 -18.67 -6.10
CA ASP A 39 51.85 -19.89 -5.60
C ASP A 39 52.29 -20.06 -4.13
N ASN A 40 52.07 -21.31 -3.69
CA ASN A 40 52.63 -22.08 -2.57
C ASN A 40 52.12 -21.68 -1.16
N ASP A 41 51.93 -22.58 -0.19
CA ASP A 41 52.58 -23.86 0.08
C ASP A 41 51.70 -24.69 1.04
N SER A 42 51.89 -25.99 0.96
CA SER A 42 51.41 -27.05 1.84
C SER A 42 51.91 -26.95 3.29
N GLY A 43 51.08 -27.36 4.25
CA GLY A 43 51.49 -27.50 5.65
C GLY A 43 50.41 -28.09 6.55
N LYS A 44 50.28 -29.42 6.56
CA LYS A 44 49.68 -30.16 7.68
C LYS A 44 50.53 -29.95 8.93
N LYS A 45 49.90 -29.70 10.08
CA LYS A 45 50.43 -30.12 11.38
C LYS A 45 49.30 -30.34 12.38
N ASP A 46 49.55 -31.34 13.20
CA ASP A 46 48.66 -32.09 14.05
C ASP A 46 48.15 -31.35 15.30
N GLU A 47 47.12 -31.98 15.87
CA GLU A 47 46.44 -31.80 17.14
C GLU A 47 47.26 -31.20 18.30
N GLN A 48 46.62 -30.29 19.04
CA GLN A 48 46.52 -30.40 20.49
C GLN A 48 45.30 -29.61 21.00
N PRO A 49 44.39 -30.23 21.79
CA PRO A 49 43.31 -29.52 22.45
C PRO A 49 43.86 -28.87 23.73
N SER A 50 44.04 -27.55 23.71
CA SER A 50 44.31 -26.78 24.92
C SER A 50 43.01 -26.54 25.67
N SER A 51 42.72 -27.39 26.66
CA SER A 51 41.67 -27.16 27.64
C SER A 51 42.12 -26.09 28.65
N SER A 52 41.86 -24.82 28.33
CA SER A 52 41.62 -23.80 29.36
C SER A 52 40.21 -23.98 29.92
N PRO A 53 39.93 -23.64 31.19
CA PRO A 53 38.57 -23.74 31.71
C PRO A 53 37.66 -22.87 30.84
N ASP A 54 36.69 -23.52 30.20
CA ASP A 54 35.69 -22.93 29.32
C ASP A 54 34.91 -21.90 30.13
N GLU A 55 35.38 -20.65 30.11
CA GLU A 55 34.65 -19.52 30.68
C GLU A 55 33.40 -19.39 29.81
N ALA A 56 32.30 -19.99 30.27
CA ALA A 56 31.09 -20.19 29.50
C ALA A 56 30.75 -18.89 28.78
N ALA A 57 30.86 -18.91 27.44
CA ALA A 57 30.68 -17.71 26.64
C ALA A 57 29.32 -17.09 26.98
N VAL A 58 29.31 -15.82 27.37
CA VAL A 58 28.11 -15.15 27.89
C VAL A 58 27.37 -14.51 26.72
N LEU A 59 26.05 -14.68 26.67
CA LEU A 59 25.23 -14.04 25.63
C LEU A 59 25.27 -12.52 25.78
N THR A 60 25.79 -11.82 24.78
CA THR A 60 25.92 -10.35 24.81
C THR A 60 24.70 -9.66 24.24
N ARG A 61 24.17 -10.16 23.11
CA ARG A 61 22.95 -9.68 22.44
C ARG A 61 22.35 -10.76 21.54
N ILE A 62 21.11 -10.53 21.12
CA ILE A 62 20.44 -11.33 20.10
C ILE A 62 20.16 -10.47 18.87
N GLU A 63 20.15 -11.08 17.69
CA GLU A 63 19.86 -10.41 16.42
C GLU A 63 18.86 -11.24 15.61
N VAL A 64 17.87 -10.57 15.02
CA VAL A 64 17.00 -11.20 14.01
C VAL A 64 17.78 -11.20 12.69
N VAL A 65 18.27 -12.37 12.29
CA VAL A 65 19.02 -12.56 11.03
C VAL A 65 18.08 -12.64 9.85
N THR A 66 16.93 -13.28 10.02
CA THR A 66 15.89 -13.36 8.99
C THR A 66 14.52 -13.26 9.67
N PRO A 67 13.64 -12.34 9.26
CA PRO A 67 12.29 -12.23 9.82
C PRO A 67 11.42 -13.43 9.39
N PRO A 68 10.25 -13.64 10.01
CA PRO A 68 9.33 -14.68 9.57
C PRO A 68 8.85 -14.44 8.13
N VAL A 69 8.48 -15.51 7.43
CA VAL A 69 7.93 -15.44 6.07
C VAL A 69 6.63 -14.64 6.05
N ARG A 70 5.76 -14.84 7.05
CA ARG A 70 4.50 -14.09 7.19
C ARG A 70 4.68 -12.91 8.15
N THR A 71 4.74 -11.72 7.57
CA THR A 71 4.80 -10.45 8.31
C THR A 71 3.55 -9.59 8.17
N THR A 72 2.54 -10.02 7.41
CA THR A 72 1.28 -9.27 7.24
C THR A 72 0.10 -10.04 7.83
N TYR A 73 -0.74 -9.36 8.61
CA TYR A 73 -1.89 -9.93 9.31
C TYR A 73 -3.12 -9.04 9.10
N LEU A 74 -4.31 -9.66 9.11
CA LEU A 74 -5.57 -8.92 9.01
C LEU A 74 -5.97 -8.33 10.36
N LEU A 75 -6.57 -7.15 10.32
CA LEU A 75 -7.22 -6.49 11.45
C LEU A 75 -8.20 -7.47 12.12
N ARG A 76 -8.10 -7.60 13.45
CA ARG A 76 -8.89 -8.50 14.31
C ARG A 76 -8.76 -9.99 13.96
N SER A 77 -7.72 -10.39 13.22
CA SER A 77 -7.42 -11.81 13.02
C SER A 77 -7.02 -12.47 14.34
N THR A 78 -7.42 -13.73 14.51
CA THR A 78 -7.02 -14.61 15.61
C THR A 78 -5.76 -15.42 15.28
N ASP A 79 -5.15 -15.21 14.12
CA ASP A 79 -3.94 -15.93 13.72
C ASP A 79 -2.77 -15.62 14.67
N PRO A 80 -2.04 -16.64 15.15
CA PRO A 80 -0.84 -16.41 15.94
C PRO A 80 0.28 -15.85 15.07
N VAL A 81 1.28 -15.24 15.71
CA VAL A 81 2.52 -14.85 15.03
C VAL A 81 3.16 -16.10 14.41
N SER A 82 3.39 -16.09 13.10
CA SER A 82 4.15 -17.13 12.42
C SER A 82 5.61 -17.00 12.79
N LEU A 83 6.23 -18.13 13.11
CA LEU A 83 7.67 -18.27 13.34
C LEU A 83 8.39 -18.89 12.12
N ASP A 84 7.64 -19.21 11.05
CA ASP A 84 8.19 -19.91 9.90
C ASP A 84 9.23 -19.04 9.19
N GLY A 85 10.42 -19.60 8.97
CA GLY A 85 11.55 -18.90 8.37
C GLY A 85 12.26 -17.89 9.29
N LEU A 86 11.77 -17.67 10.53
CA LEU A 86 12.46 -16.84 11.50
C LEU A 86 13.82 -17.46 11.86
N VAL A 87 14.88 -16.65 11.79
CA VAL A 87 16.22 -17.02 12.27
C VAL A 87 16.70 -15.95 13.22
N VAL A 88 16.97 -16.35 14.46
CA VAL A 88 17.56 -15.50 15.50
C VAL A 88 18.90 -16.09 15.90
N GLU A 89 19.92 -15.23 15.99
CA GLU A 89 21.23 -15.61 16.45
C GLU A 89 21.59 -14.88 17.74
N GLY A 90 22.17 -15.62 18.67
CA GLY A 90 22.85 -15.09 19.85
C GLY A 90 24.31 -14.83 19.54
N ILE A 91 24.80 -13.67 19.97
CA ILE A 91 26.20 -13.27 19.85
C ILE A 91 26.82 -13.31 21.24
N TYR A 92 27.86 -14.10 21.40
CA TYR A 92 28.48 -14.35 22.68
C TYR A 92 29.75 -13.53 22.89
N SER A 93 30.21 -13.42 24.13
CA SER A 93 31.43 -12.68 24.49
C SER A 93 32.69 -13.19 23.77
N SER A 94 32.70 -14.46 23.37
CA SER A 94 33.73 -15.08 22.53
C SER A 94 33.72 -14.60 21.07
N GLY A 95 32.67 -13.88 20.64
CA GLY A 95 32.41 -13.54 19.24
C GLY A 95 31.70 -14.65 18.45
N GLU A 96 31.46 -15.82 19.07
CA GLU A 96 30.71 -16.92 18.46
C GLU A 96 29.25 -16.52 18.22
N ARG A 97 28.68 -17.05 17.13
CA ARG A 97 27.26 -16.90 16.77
C ARG A 97 26.58 -18.27 16.85
N LYS A 98 25.44 -18.34 17.55
CA LYS A 98 24.62 -19.56 17.61
C LYS A 98 23.18 -19.22 17.30
N LYS A 99 22.53 -20.10 16.53
CA LYS A 99 21.08 -20.03 16.33
C LYS A 99 20.38 -20.28 17.66
N LEU A 100 19.43 -19.41 18.00
CA LEU A 100 18.58 -19.54 19.18
C LEU A 100 17.20 -20.05 18.78
N GLU A 101 16.63 -20.91 19.62
CA GLU A 101 15.25 -21.34 19.50
C GLU A 101 14.33 -20.24 20.04
N VAL A 102 13.28 -19.93 19.28
CA VAL A 102 12.26 -18.94 19.65
C VAL A 102 10.92 -19.64 19.64
N THR A 103 10.19 -19.54 20.74
CA THR A 103 8.80 -20.00 20.85
C THR A 103 7.87 -18.80 21.04
N ALA A 104 6.55 -19.04 21.00
CA ALA A 104 5.56 -17.99 21.22
C ALA A 104 5.68 -17.32 22.60
N GLU A 105 6.19 -18.04 23.62
CA GLU A 105 6.39 -17.51 24.97
C GLU A 105 7.47 -16.43 25.04
N ASN A 106 8.39 -16.42 24.08
CA ASN A 106 9.44 -15.40 23.98
C ASN A 106 8.94 -14.11 23.32
N LEU A 107 7.72 -14.09 22.77
CA LEU A 107 7.21 -12.97 21.99
C LEU A 107 6.31 -12.05 22.82
N SER A 108 6.39 -10.75 22.52
CA SER A 108 5.50 -9.72 23.07
C SER A 108 5.26 -8.60 22.06
N GLY A 109 4.23 -7.79 22.30
CA GLY A 109 3.90 -6.61 21.49
C GLY A 109 3.04 -6.87 20.25
N PHE A 110 2.79 -8.14 19.90
CA PHE A 110 1.89 -8.48 18.79
C PHE A 110 0.41 -8.24 19.18
N SER A 111 -0.31 -7.55 18.29
CA SER A 111 -1.75 -7.29 18.41
C SER A 111 -2.32 -7.01 17.03
N THR A 112 -3.52 -7.53 16.76
CA THR A 112 -4.26 -7.30 15.52
C THR A 112 -5.42 -6.31 15.70
N GLU A 113 -5.56 -5.68 16.87
CA GLU A 113 -6.71 -4.81 17.21
C GLU A 113 -6.72 -3.48 16.45
N LYS A 114 -5.59 -3.08 15.87
CA LYS A 114 -5.45 -1.82 15.14
C LYS A 114 -4.59 -2.01 13.90
N ALA A 115 -5.01 -1.43 12.78
CA ALA A 115 -4.22 -1.38 11.55
C ALA A 115 -2.97 -0.51 11.76
N VAL A 116 -1.82 -1.02 11.33
CA VAL A 116 -0.52 -0.37 11.52
C VAL A 116 0.51 -0.92 10.53
N GLU A 117 1.27 -0.03 9.88
CA GLU A 117 2.27 -0.41 8.86
C GLU A 117 3.52 -1.08 9.47
N GLN A 118 3.88 -0.70 10.70
CA GLN A 118 5.07 -1.19 11.40
C GLN A 118 4.76 -1.43 12.87
N LEU A 119 4.36 -2.66 13.20
CA LEU A 119 4.20 -3.13 14.58
C LEU A 119 5.46 -3.91 14.98
N PRO A 120 6.23 -3.45 15.97
CA PRO A 120 7.37 -4.21 16.48
C PRO A 120 6.88 -5.40 17.32
N VAL A 121 7.23 -6.60 16.88
CA VAL A 121 7.10 -7.81 17.69
C VAL A 121 8.45 -8.08 18.34
N THR A 122 8.48 -8.10 19.67
CA THR A 122 9.72 -8.20 20.45
C THR A 122 9.95 -9.63 20.91
N ILE A 123 11.14 -10.15 20.61
CA ILE A 123 11.66 -11.42 21.08
C ILE A 123 12.50 -11.13 22.33
N SER A 124 12.24 -11.85 23.42
CA SER A 124 13.02 -11.76 24.67
C SER A 124 13.64 -13.13 25.01
N LEU A 125 14.97 -13.18 25.07
CA LEU A 125 15.76 -14.37 25.43
C LEU A 125 16.90 -13.96 26.36
N GLU A 126 17.03 -14.60 27.53
CA GLU A 126 18.12 -14.33 28.50
C GLU A 126 18.35 -12.83 28.75
N GLU A 127 17.27 -12.08 29.01
CA GLU A 127 17.28 -10.61 29.21
C GLU A 127 17.70 -9.77 28.00
N LYS A 128 17.98 -10.39 26.85
CA LYS A 128 18.26 -9.72 25.58
C LYS A 128 17.00 -9.60 24.75
N GLN A 129 16.92 -8.52 23.98
CA GLN A 129 15.79 -8.24 23.12
C GLN A 129 16.23 -7.93 21.69
N ALA A 130 15.43 -8.39 20.75
CA ALA A 130 15.43 -7.94 19.37
C ALA A 130 13.98 -7.91 18.86
N SER A 131 13.73 -7.18 17.78
CA SER A 131 12.39 -7.08 17.22
C SER A 131 12.40 -7.29 15.72
N PHE A 132 11.30 -7.80 15.21
CA PHE A 132 10.97 -7.74 13.79
C PHE A 132 9.64 -6.98 13.62
N MET A 133 9.41 -6.47 12.41
CA MET A 133 8.24 -5.68 12.11
C MET A 133 7.18 -6.53 11.42
N VAL A 134 5.93 -6.38 11.85
CA VAL A 134 4.76 -6.90 11.13
C VAL A 134 3.84 -5.75 10.73
N LYS A 135 3.05 -5.96 9.68
CA LYS A 135 2.04 -5.04 9.17
C LYS A 135 0.66 -5.61 9.50
N ILE A 136 -0.22 -4.80 10.08
CA ILE A 136 -1.63 -5.11 10.30
C ILE A 136 -2.45 -4.32 9.30
N ILE A 137 -3.14 -5.01 8.39
CA ILE A 137 -3.95 -4.38 7.34
C ILE A 137 -5.45 -4.51 7.64
N ASP A 138 -6.20 -3.50 7.25
CA ASP A 138 -7.66 -3.46 7.35
C ASP A 138 -8.33 -3.67 5.99
N TYR A 139 -7.69 -4.43 5.09
CA TYR A 139 -8.18 -4.65 3.75
C TYR A 139 -7.80 -6.03 3.22
N VAL A 140 -8.54 -6.49 2.21
CA VAL A 140 -8.22 -7.69 1.43
C VAL A 140 -8.08 -7.31 -0.03
N VAL A 141 -6.89 -7.53 -0.59
CA VAL A 141 -6.61 -7.34 -2.01
C VAL A 141 -6.22 -8.69 -2.63
N THR A 142 -6.95 -9.12 -3.64
CA THR A 142 -6.69 -10.36 -4.39
C THR A 142 -6.47 -9.99 -5.85
N ASP A 143 -5.30 -10.33 -6.41
CA ASP A 143 -4.94 -10.01 -7.80
C ASP A 143 -5.11 -8.52 -8.19
N GLY A 144 -4.84 -7.62 -7.23
CA GLY A 144 -4.99 -6.17 -7.39
C GLY A 144 -6.43 -5.67 -7.25
N VAL A 145 -7.39 -6.52 -6.90
CA VAL A 145 -8.77 -6.14 -6.61
C VAL A 145 -8.95 -5.99 -5.11
N LEU A 146 -9.29 -4.78 -4.65
CA LEU A 146 -9.74 -4.56 -3.27
C LEU A 146 -11.16 -5.14 -3.14
N THR A 147 -11.27 -6.26 -2.43
CA THR A 147 -12.52 -7.00 -2.26
C THR A 147 -13.23 -6.67 -0.97
N GLU A 148 -12.48 -6.29 0.07
CA GLU A 148 -13.04 -6.01 1.38
C GLU A 148 -12.22 -4.96 2.13
N VAL A 149 -12.92 -4.08 2.85
CA VAL A 149 -12.36 -3.17 3.85
C VAL A 149 -12.87 -3.60 5.22
N LEU A 150 -11.97 -3.94 6.14
CA LEU A 150 -12.25 -4.48 7.48
C LEU A 150 -12.53 -3.38 8.50
N GLU A 151 -11.87 -2.22 8.39
CA GLU A 151 -12.24 -1.04 9.17
C GLU A 151 -13.50 -0.42 8.57
N LYS A 152 -14.60 -0.38 9.32
CA LYS A 152 -15.90 0.02 8.76
C LYS A 152 -16.19 1.49 8.99
N GLN A 153 -15.41 2.20 9.80
CA GLN A 153 -15.70 3.60 10.12
C GLN A 153 -14.45 4.42 10.46
N GLY A 154 -14.53 5.74 10.23
CA GLY A 154 -13.46 6.67 10.59
C GLY A 154 -13.56 8.01 9.89
N GLU A 155 -12.64 8.92 10.18
CA GLU A 155 -12.61 10.23 9.52
C GLU A 155 -12.05 10.12 8.08
N VAL A 156 -10.90 9.45 7.93
CA VAL A 156 -10.23 9.33 6.64
C VAL A 156 -9.81 7.89 6.40
N TYR A 157 -10.28 7.31 5.29
CA TYR A 157 -9.77 6.04 4.78
C TYR A 157 -8.82 6.28 3.61
N ARG A 158 -7.69 5.58 3.60
CA ARG A 158 -6.72 5.61 2.50
C ARG A 158 -6.74 4.25 1.82
N VAL A 159 -7.17 4.22 0.58
CA VAL A 159 -7.17 2.99 -0.23
C VAL A 159 -5.73 2.53 -0.42
N PRO A 160 -5.39 1.25 -0.19
CA PRO A 160 -4.03 0.75 -0.31
C PRO A 160 -3.47 0.91 -1.73
N ALA A 161 -2.16 1.17 -1.84
CA ALA A 161 -1.48 1.36 -3.14
C ALA A 161 -1.41 0.07 -3.97
N GLU A 162 -1.61 -1.08 -3.32
CA GLU A 162 -1.68 -2.39 -3.94
C GLU A 162 -3.01 -2.61 -4.71
N ALA A 163 -4.04 -1.79 -4.45
CA ALA A 163 -5.31 -1.86 -5.16
C ALA A 163 -5.24 -1.19 -6.53
N LYS A 164 -5.65 -1.93 -7.57
CA LYS A 164 -5.89 -1.46 -8.93
C LYS A 164 -7.37 -1.33 -9.25
N VAL A 165 -8.19 -2.19 -8.67
CA VAL A 165 -9.63 -2.25 -8.91
C VAL A 165 -10.36 -2.23 -7.58
N ILE A 166 -11.44 -1.48 -7.50
CA ILE A 166 -12.37 -1.52 -6.36
C ILE A 166 -13.54 -2.41 -6.73
N SER A 167 -13.71 -3.52 -6.01
CA SER A 167 -14.78 -4.48 -6.30
C SER A 167 -16.17 -3.90 -6.06
N PRO A 168 -17.24 -4.57 -6.54
CA PRO A 168 -18.59 -4.17 -6.22
C PRO A 168 -18.80 -4.22 -4.72
N THR A 169 -19.53 -3.25 -4.19
CA THR A 169 -19.91 -3.15 -2.78
C THR A 169 -18.77 -3.04 -1.75
N ALA A 170 -17.50 -2.95 -2.17
CA ALA A 170 -16.34 -2.92 -1.28
C ALA A 170 -16.45 -1.85 -0.17
N PHE A 171 -17.09 -0.71 -0.49
CA PHE A 171 -17.33 0.38 0.45
C PHE A 171 -18.80 0.55 0.84
N SER A 172 -19.73 -0.30 0.40
CA SER A 172 -21.18 -0.11 0.65
C SER A 172 -21.57 -0.05 2.13
N THR A 173 -20.82 -0.74 3.00
CA THR A 173 -21.05 -0.79 4.45
C THR A 173 -20.10 0.10 5.26
N CYS A 174 -19.22 0.83 4.57
CA CYS A 174 -18.23 1.69 5.22
C CYS A 174 -18.79 3.08 5.53
N VAL A 175 -18.37 3.68 6.63
CA VAL A 175 -18.79 5.00 7.10
C VAL A 175 -17.54 5.85 7.34
N PHE A 176 -17.01 6.39 6.25
CA PHE A 176 -15.87 7.31 6.28
C PHE A 176 -16.29 8.70 5.87
N ASP A 177 -15.78 9.73 6.54
CA ASP A 177 -16.03 11.11 6.11
C ASP A 177 -15.29 11.41 4.80
N LYS A 178 -14.06 10.93 4.65
CA LYS A 178 -13.21 11.12 3.49
C LYS A 178 -12.56 9.82 3.03
N ILE A 179 -12.52 9.60 1.72
CA ILE A 179 -11.82 8.47 1.10
C ILE A 179 -10.78 9.00 0.13
N VAL A 180 -9.53 8.58 0.34
CA VAL A 180 -8.38 8.98 -0.49
C VAL A 180 -7.88 7.76 -1.24
N PHE A 181 -8.03 7.79 -2.56
CA PHE A 181 -7.49 6.76 -3.42
C PHE A 181 -5.98 6.93 -3.59
N SER A 182 -5.23 5.83 -3.47
CA SER A 182 -3.83 5.81 -3.87
C SER A 182 -3.70 5.81 -5.39
N GLU A 183 -2.59 6.39 -5.88
CA GLU A 183 -2.23 6.26 -7.29
C GLU A 183 -2.02 4.78 -7.64
N GLY A 184 -2.49 4.36 -8.83
CA GLY A 184 -2.51 2.97 -9.26
C GLY A 184 -3.91 2.37 -9.34
N VAL A 185 -4.91 2.93 -8.64
CA VAL A 185 -6.31 2.54 -8.81
C VAL A 185 -6.80 3.01 -10.18
N GLU A 186 -7.20 2.07 -11.02
CA GLU A 186 -7.60 2.29 -12.42
C GLU A 186 -9.11 2.15 -12.65
N GLU A 187 -9.79 1.39 -11.79
CA GLU A 187 -11.21 1.04 -11.98
C GLU A 187 -11.98 1.05 -10.65
N ILE A 188 -13.18 1.65 -10.68
CA ILE A 188 -14.17 1.54 -9.61
C ILE A 188 -15.37 0.79 -10.18
N GLN A 189 -15.64 -0.42 -9.70
CA GLN A 189 -16.69 -1.27 -10.24
C GLN A 189 -18.10 -0.84 -9.83
N ALA A 190 -19.09 -1.51 -10.43
CA ALA A 190 -20.50 -1.22 -10.21
C ALA A 190 -20.86 -1.30 -8.72
N ASP A 191 -21.71 -0.39 -8.26
CA ASP A 191 -22.20 -0.33 -6.87
C ASP A 191 -21.11 -0.23 -5.77
N ALA A 192 -19.83 0.04 -6.09
CA ALA A 192 -18.72 0.06 -5.13
C ALA A 192 -18.98 0.94 -3.88
N PHE A 193 -19.60 2.11 -4.08
CA PHE A 193 -19.97 3.08 -3.05
C PHE A 193 -21.48 3.30 -2.97
N ARG A 194 -22.30 2.37 -3.46
CA ARG A 194 -23.75 2.59 -3.47
C ARG A 194 -24.31 2.88 -2.08
N GLY A 195 -25.00 4.01 -1.94
CA GLY A 195 -25.59 4.47 -0.68
C GLY A 195 -24.58 4.91 0.37
N ASN A 196 -23.30 5.02 0.04
CA ASN A 196 -22.26 5.34 1.01
C ASN A 196 -22.41 6.79 1.53
N PRO A 197 -22.27 7.04 2.85
CA PRO A 197 -22.45 8.36 3.44
C PRO A 197 -21.21 9.28 3.34
N VAL A 198 -20.20 8.93 2.56
CA VAL A 198 -18.96 9.69 2.36
C VAL A 198 -19.22 11.13 1.93
N LYS A 199 -18.43 12.06 2.48
CA LYS A 199 -18.54 13.49 2.23
C LYS A 199 -17.54 13.96 1.17
N GLU A 200 -16.35 13.37 1.15
CA GLU A 200 -15.27 13.73 0.23
C GLU A 200 -14.57 12.50 -0.34
N ILE A 201 -14.32 12.53 -1.65
CA ILE A 201 -13.49 11.54 -2.33
C ILE A 201 -12.36 12.25 -3.07
N VAL A 202 -11.13 11.79 -2.84
CA VAL A 202 -9.94 12.23 -3.59
C VAL A 202 -9.61 11.14 -4.60
N PHE A 203 -9.93 11.39 -5.87
CA PHE A 203 -9.66 10.46 -6.97
C PHE A 203 -8.19 10.51 -7.42
N PRO A 204 -7.60 9.39 -7.87
CA PRO A 204 -6.23 9.34 -8.37
C PRO A 204 -6.17 9.66 -9.87
N LYS A 205 -4.99 10.06 -10.36
CA LYS A 205 -4.79 10.34 -11.80
C LYS A 205 -4.87 9.09 -12.68
N SER A 206 -4.62 7.92 -12.09
CA SER A 206 -4.68 6.62 -12.76
C SER A 206 -6.10 6.13 -13.06
N LEU A 207 -7.14 6.74 -12.50
CA LEU A 207 -8.52 6.27 -12.65
C LEU A 207 -9.01 6.45 -14.10
N LYS A 208 -9.44 5.35 -14.72
CA LYS A 208 -9.88 5.27 -16.13
C LYS A 208 -11.34 4.82 -16.25
N THR A 209 -11.77 3.91 -15.38
CA THR A 209 -13.05 3.21 -15.54
C THR A 209 -13.95 3.42 -14.32
N LEU A 210 -15.20 3.79 -14.57
CA LEU A 210 -16.27 3.82 -13.59
C LEU A 210 -17.33 2.78 -13.99
N GLY A 211 -17.85 2.04 -13.01
CA GLY A 211 -18.96 1.12 -13.17
C GLY A 211 -20.33 1.78 -12.98
N GLU A 212 -21.38 1.14 -13.49
CA GLU A 212 -22.75 1.62 -13.28
C GLU A 212 -23.08 1.74 -11.79
N TYR A 213 -23.85 2.76 -11.40
CA TYR A 213 -24.26 2.98 -10.00
C TYR A 213 -23.12 3.11 -8.97
N CYS A 214 -21.85 3.28 -9.39
CA CYS A 214 -20.70 3.23 -8.48
C CYS A 214 -20.80 4.21 -7.30
N PHE A 215 -21.40 5.39 -7.47
CA PHE A 215 -21.69 6.37 -6.41
C PHE A 215 -23.20 6.66 -6.26
N TYR A 216 -24.06 5.74 -6.68
CA TYR A 216 -25.51 5.92 -6.61
C TYR A 216 -25.95 6.13 -5.15
N GLY A 217 -26.65 7.23 -4.87
CA GLY A 217 -27.17 7.52 -3.54
C GLY A 217 -26.13 8.00 -2.53
N CYS A 218 -24.93 8.41 -2.94
CA CYS A 218 -23.96 9.10 -2.08
C CYS A 218 -24.42 10.52 -1.75
N ARG A 219 -25.49 10.65 -0.96
CA ARG A 219 -26.20 11.91 -0.71
C ARG A 219 -25.37 12.97 0.03
N ASN A 220 -24.32 12.55 0.72
CA ASN A 220 -23.45 13.45 1.48
C ASN A 220 -22.23 13.92 0.69
N LEU A 221 -21.94 13.30 -0.46
CA LEU A 221 -20.78 13.64 -1.28
C LEU A 221 -21.02 15.00 -1.94
N SER A 222 -20.39 16.03 -1.39
CA SER A 222 -20.68 17.44 -1.72
C SER A 222 -19.87 17.98 -2.89
N ARG A 223 -18.75 17.34 -3.24
CA ARG A 223 -17.91 17.71 -4.37
C ARG A 223 -17.42 16.47 -5.09
N ILE A 224 -17.49 16.50 -6.41
CA ILE A 224 -16.89 15.49 -7.29
C ILE A 224 -15.84 16.18 -8.14
N ASP A 225 -14.57 15.79 -7.97
CA ASP A 225 -13.47 16.31 -8.79
C ASP A 225 -12.83 15.17 -9.59
N LEU A 226 -13.33 14.97 -10.81
CA LEU A 226 -12.77 14.01 -11.77
C LEU A 226 -11.75 14.67 -12.70
N SER A 227 -11.44 15.97 -12.55
CA SER A 227 -10.63 16.72 -13.52
C SER A 227 -9.22 16.16 -13.73
N VAL A 228 -8.67 15.51 -12.70
CA VAL A 228 -7.34 14.89 -12.70
C VAL A 228 -7.32 13.47 -13.25
N THR A 229 -8.49 12.86 -13.49
CA THR A 229 -8.63 11.45 -13.89
C THR A 229 -8.49 11.28 -15.41
N GLN A 230 -8.42 10.02 -15.86
CA GLN A 230 -8.43 9.63 -17.26
C GLN A 230 -9.77 9.03 -17.70
N VAL A 231 -10.85 9.29 -16.94
CA VAL A 231 -12.18 8.75 -17.22
C VAL A 231 -12.69 9.26 -18.58
N GLN A 232 -13.17 8.34 -19.41
CA GLN A 232 -13.72 8.65 -20.75
C GLN A 232 -15.25 8.50 -20.80
N LEU A 233 -15.84 7.71 -19.90
CA LEU A 233 -17.27 7.47 -19.82
C LEU A 233 -17.75 7.66 -18.38
N ILE A 234 -18.81 8.45 -18.19
CA ILE A 234 -19.59 8.43 -16.96
C ILE A 234 -20.81 7.52 -17.18
N PRO A 235 -20.85 6.35 -16.53
CA PRO A 235 -21.84 5.32 -16.84
C PRO A 235 -23.21 5.64 -16.25
N LYS A 236 -24.18 4.77 -16.57
CA LYS A 236 -25.57 4.93 -16.16
C LYS A 236 -25.67 5.10 -14.65
N ARG A 237 -26.35 6.18 -14.23
CA ARG A 237 -26.63 6.50 -12.81
C ARG A 237 -25.41 6.53 -11.89
N ALA A 238 -24.19 6.69 -12.43
CA ALA A 238 -22.95 6.68 -11.65
C ALA A 238 -23.00 7.61 -10.43
N PHE A 239 -23.55 8.82 -10.63
CA PHE A 239 -23.69 9.86 -9.61
C PHE A 239 -25.16 10.27 -9.42
N SER A 240 -26.12 9.37 -9.65
CA SER A 240 -27.53 9.67 -9.38
C SER A 240 -27.78 9.73 -7.88
N GLU A 241 -28.60 10.68 -7.43
CA GLU A 241 -28.88 10.97 -6.01
C GLU A 241 -27.63 11.34 -5.18
N VAL A 242 -26.66 12.01 -5.80
CA VAL A 242 -25.48 12.54 -5.11
C VAL A 242 -25.69 13.99 -4.69
N GLY A 243 -25.24 14.39 -3.50
CA GLY A 243 -25.42 15.75 -2.98
C GLY A 243 -24.42 16.80 -3.49
N ALA A 244 -23.83 16.60 -4.68
CA ALA A 244 -22.70 17.40 -5.13
C ALA A 244 -23.12 18.80 -5.59
N GLU A 245 -22.49 19.83 -5.02
CA GLU A 245 -22.67 21.24 -5.38
C GLU A 245 -21.78 21.62 -6.59
N GLU A 246 -20.63 20.95 -6.72
CA GLU A 246 -19.68 21.14 -7.82
C GLU A 246 -19.23 19.80 -8.38
N ILE A 247 -19.23 19.69 -9.70
CA ILE A 247 -18.75 18.52 -10.44
C ILE A 247 -17.73 18.99 -11.49
N LYS A 248 -16.46 18.61 -11.32
CA LYS A 248 -15.40 18.87 -12.30
C LYS A 248 -15.15 17.62 -13.13
N LEU A 249 -15.23 17.76 -14.44
CA LEU A 249 -15.09 16.66 -15.39
C LEU A 249 -13.65 16.60 -15.94
N PRO A 250 -13.14 15.41 -16.30
CA PRO A 250 -11.84 15.29 -16.94
C PRO A 250 -11.90 15.77 -18.39
N VAL A 251 -10.78 16.30 -18.88
CA VAL A 251 -10.63 16.69 -20.29
C VAL A 251 -10.70 15.50 -21.26
N THR A 252 -10.54 14.28 -20.75
CA THR A 252 -10.62 13.03 -21.50
C THR A 252 -12.05 12.52 -21.69
N LEU A 253 -13.04 13.15 -21.06
CA LEU A 253 -14.42 12.67 -21.08
C LEU A 253 -15.02 12.73 -22.49
N GLN A 254 -15.58 11.61 -22.95
CA GLN A 254 -16.20 11.45 -24.27
C GLN A 254 -17.71 11.24 -24.17
N GLU A 255 -18.18 10.53 -23.15
CA GLU A 255 -19.59 10.15 -23.03
C GLU A 255 -20.13 10.28 -21.60
N ILE A 256 -21.39 10.72 -21.49
CA ILE A 256 -22.18 10.71 -20.26
C ILE A 256 -23.45 9.91 -20.54
N ALA A 257 -23.60 8.79 -19.86
CA ALA A 257 -24.72 7.88 -20.06
C ALA A 257 -25.99 8.36 -19.34
N SER A 258 -27.10 7.66 -19.63
CA SER A 258 -28.43 7.99 -19.12
C SER A 258 -28.46 8.14 -17.60
N GLN A 259 -29.06 9.24 -17.13
CA GLN A 259 -29.30 9.53 -15.72
C GLN A 259 -28.03 9.57 -14.85
N ALA A 260 -26.84 9.73 -15.44
CA ALA A 260 -25.57 9.79 -14.71
C ALA A 260 -25.60 10.78 -13.52
N PHE A 261 -26.29 11.91 -13.68
CA PHE A 261 -26.42 12.97 -12.67
C PHE A 261 -27.90 13.26 -12.32
N LEU A 262 -28.76 12.25 -12.31
CA LEU A 262 -30.15 12.42 -11.91
C LEU A 262 -30.24 12.79 -10.42
N HIS A 263 -31.02 13.82 -10.07
CA HIS A 263 -31.20 14.28 -8.68
C HIS A 263 -29.88 14.64 -7.96
N THR A 264 -28.96 15.33 -8.63
CA THR A 264 -27.71 15.79 -8.03
C THR A 264 -27.79 17.14 -7.32
N SER A 265 -28.96 17.75 -7.24
CA SER A 265 -29.18 19.04 -6.56
C SER A 265 -29.50 18.83 -5.08
N ARG A 266 -28.86 19.60 -4.20
CA ARG A 266 -29.27 19.71 -2.79
C ARG A 266 -30.70 20.25 -2.70
N LYS A 267 -31.51 19.66 -1.81
CA LYS A 267 -32.76 20.27 -1.33
C LYS A 267 -32.45 21.16 -0.14
#